data_AF-A0A7V1V3S2-F1
#
_entry.id   AF-A0A7V1V3S2-F1
#
_cell.length_a   1.000
_cell.length_b   1.000
_cell.length_c   1.000
_cell.angle_alpha   90.00
_cell.angle_beta   90.00
_cell.angle_gamma   90.00
#
_symmetry.space_group_name_H-M   'P 1'
#
loop_
_entity.id
_entity.type
_entity.pdbx_description
1 polymer ?
#
loop_
_entity_poly.entity_id
_entity_poly.type
_entity_poly.pdbx_seq_one_letter_code
_entity_poly.pdbx_strand_id
1 'polypeptide(L)'
;MSIRRLLNSAEKIKGLAEKLSRCEQVARLDSDEEPQGWTLAHSFADLEESFRKFLDEQLPKLMDGQFKGSTINELLLEIGEEFRHILYHMKDPEFFRYLHDESKEKIEEH
;
A
#
# COMPACT_ATOMS: atom_id res chain seq x y z
N MET A 1 -13.40 12.90 11.53
CA MET A 1 -14.36 12.23 10.60
C MET A 1 -13.57 11.20 9.83
N SER A 2 -13.89 9.91 9.96
CA SER A 2 -13.30 8.89 9.07
C SER A 2 -13.83 9.11 7.66
N ILE A 3 -12.93 9.25 6.69
CA ILE A 3 -13.27 9.38 5.29
C ILE A 3 -13.58 7.97 4.78
N ARG A 4 -14.75 7.79 4.14
CA ARG A 4 -15.18 6.48 3.61
C ARG A 4 -14.14 5.92 2.63
N ARG A 5 -13.92 4.60 2.69
CA ARG A 5 -13.11 3.86 1.70
C ARG A 5 -13.66 4.03 0.29
N LEU A 6 -12.78 4.31 -0.65
CA LEU A 6 -13.07 4.47 -2.07
C LEU A 6 -13.14 3.12 -2.76
N LEU A 7 -12.16 2.23 -2.53
CA LEU A 7 -12.02 0.90 -3.13
C LEU A 7 -12.65 -0.20 -2.28
N ASN A 8 -13.94 0.00 -1.96
CA ASN A 8 -14.68 -0.83 -1.01
C ASN A 8 -15.54 -1.94 -1.65
N SER A 9 -15.34 -2.24 -2.93
CA SER A 9 -16.10 -3.29 -3.64
C SER A 9 -15.32 -3.81 -4.83
N ALA A 10 -15.59 -5.08 -5.20
CA ALA A 10 -14.99 -5.72 -6.36
C ALA A 10 -15.24 -4.95 -7.66
N GLU A 11 -16.42 -4.33 -7.81
CA GLU A 11 -16.76 -3.55 -9.00
C GLU A 11 -15.87 -2.31 -9.17
N LYS A 12 -15.59 -1.60 -8.06
CA LYS A 12 -14.71 -0.43 -8.10
C LYS A 12 -13.25 -0.81 -8.33
N ILE A 13 -12.79 -1.91 -7.73
CA ILE A 13 -11.44 -2.44 -7.95
C ILE A 13 -11.29 -2.84 -9.42
N LYS A 14 -12.25 -3.59 -9.96
CA LYS A 14 -12.29 -3.95 -11.39
C LYS A 14 -12.30 -2.73 -12.30
N GLY A 15 -13.15 -1.74 -12.02
CA GLY A 15 -13.22 -0.52 -12.81
C GLY A 15 -11.91 0.27 -12.80
N LEU A 16 -11.19 0.28 -11.66
CA LEU A 16 -9.85 0.86 -11.59
C LEU A 16 -8.84 0.03 -12.37
N ALA A 17 -8.84 -1.30 -12.23
CA ALA A 17 -7.94 -2.19 -12.94
C ALA A 17 -8.07 -2.02 -14.45
N GLU A 18 -9.29 -2.03 -14.99
CA GLU A 18 -9.56 -1.81 -16.41
C GLU A 18 -9.07 -0.44 -16.90
N LYS A 19 -9.17 0.60 -16.06
CA LYS A 19 -8.64 1.93 -16.37
C LYS A 19 -7.11 1.91 -16.40
N LEU A 20 -6.47 1.25 -15.44
CA LEU A 20 -5.01 1.16 -15.34
C LEU A 20 -4.41 0.31 -16.47
N SER A 21 -5.07 -0.78 -16.89
CA SER A 21 -4.65 -1.60 -18.03
C SER A 21 -4.67 -0.86 -19.38
N ARG A 22 -5.34 0.30 -19.47
CA ARG A 22 -5.30 1.17 -20.66
C ARG A 22 -4.11 2.14 -20.66
N CYS A 23 -3.36 2.20 -19.56
CA CYS A 23 -2.14 2.99 -19.46
C CYS A 23 -0.98 2.20 -20.07
N GLU A 24 -0.38 2.69 -21.15
CA GLU A 24 0.71 2.01 -21.86
C GLU A 24 1.89 1.67 -20.94
N GLN A 25 2.24 2.57 -20.01
CA GLN A 25 3.34 2.40 -19.08
C GLN A 25 3.10 1.28 -18.05
N VAL A 26 1.84 0.96 -17.77
CA VAL A 26 1.43 -0.15 -16.90
C VAL A 26 1.32 -1.43 -17.74
N ALA A 27 0.59 -1.38 -18.85
CA ALA A 27 0.35 -2.55 -19.71
C ALA A 27 1.64 -3.16 -20.27
N ARG A 28 2.67 -2.35 -20.54
CA ARG A 28 3.99 -2.86 -20.97
C ARG A 28 4.72 -3.73 -19.92
N LEU A 29 4.27 -3.70 -18.67
CA LEU A 29 4.80 -4.50 -17.56
C LEU A 29 3.95 -5.75 -17.29
N ASP A 30 2.85 -5.96 -18.03
CA ASP A 30 2.01 -7.13 -17.88
C ASP A 30 2.81 -8.42 -18.19
N SER A 31 2.50 -9.48 -17.46
CA SER A 31 2.87 -10.85 -17.79
C SER A 31 1.61 -11.69 -18.02
N ASP A 32 1.77 -12.88 -18.60
CA ASP A 32 0.65 -13.81 -18.82
C ASP A 32 -0.06 -14.22 -17.51
N GLU A 33 0.65 -14.14 -16.38
CA GLU A 33 0.15 -14.52 -15.06
C GLU A 33 -0.27 -13.30 -14.22
N GLU A 34 0.33 -12.13 -14.44
CA GLU A 34 0.15 -10.94 -13.61
C GLU A 34 -0.14 -9.69 -14.46
N PRO A 35 -1.41 -9.44 -14.80
CA PRO A 35 -1.83 -8.18 -15.39
C PRO A 35 -1.65 -7.03 -14.37
N GLN A 36 -0.71 -6.13 -14.63
CA GLN A 36 -0.27 -5.12 -13.66
C GLN A 36 -1.34 -4.08 -13.34
N GLY A 37 -2.29 -3.85 -14.26
CA GLY A 37 -3.47 -3.04 -13.96
C GLY A 37 -4.31 -3.61 -12.81
N TRP A 38 -4.44 -4.94 -12.75
CA TRP A 38 -5.13 -5.64 -11.65
C TRP A 38 -4.29 -5.65 -10.38
N THR A 39 -3.00 -5.96 -10.48
CA THR A 39 -2.07 -5.92 -9.34
C THR A 39 -2.13 -4.57 -8.65
N LEU A 40 -1.93 -3.47 -9.38
CA LEU A 40 -2.03 -2.12 -8.84
C LEU A 40 -3.38 -1.83 -8.17
N ALA A 41 -4.50 -2.19 -8.80
CA ALA A 41 -5.82 -1.91 -8.26
C ALA A 41 -6.08 -2.66 -6.95
N HIS A 42 -5.62 -3.91 -6.84
CA HIS A 42 -5.68 -4.69 -5.61
C HIS A 42 -4.76 -4.12 -4.54
N SER A 43 -3.48 -3.87 -4.86
CA SER A 43 -2.54 -3.28 -3.91
C SER A 43 -3.04 -1.92 -3.38
N PHE A 44 -3.66 -1.08 -4.22
CA PHE A 44 -4.26 0.18 -3.76
C PHE A 44 -5.46 -0.02 -2.82
N ALA A 45 -6.27 -1.06 -3.01
CA ALA A 45 -7.38 -1.35 -2.12
C ALA A 45 -6.89 -1.79 -0.73
N ASP A 46 -5.85 -2.61 -0.69
CA ASP A 46 -5.20 -3.07 0.54
C ASP A 46 -4.45 -1.93 1.25
N LEU A 47 -3.72 -1.11 0.49
CA LEU A 47 -3.07 0.10 1.00
C LEU A 47 -4.08 1.08 1.60
N GLU A 48 -5.22 1.32 0.93
CA GLU A 48 -6.28 2.16 1.50
C GLU A 48 -6.77 1.60 2.83
N GLU A 49 -6.92 0.27 2.96
CA GLU A 49 -7.34 -0.36 4.21
C GLU A 49 -6.34 -0.13 5.33
N SER A 50 -5.07 -0.44 5.11
CA SER A 50 -4.03 -0.30 6.14
C SER A 50 -3.81 1.16 6.51
N PHE A 51 -3.82 2.10 5.55
CA PHE A 51 -3.73 3.52 5.86
C PHE A 51 -4.93 4.00 6.68
N ARG A 52 -6.15 3.51 6.39
CA ARG A 52 -7.33 3.86 7.19
C ARG A 52 -7.24 3.30 8.60
N LYS A 53 -6.83 2.05 8.76
CA LYS A 53 -6.64 1.45 10.09
C LYS A 53 -5.62 2.23 10.91
N PHE A 54 -4.51 2.65 10.31
CA PHE A 54 -3.54 3.50 10.98
C PHE A 54 -4.13 4.88 11.34
N LEU A 55 -4.69 5.61 10.38
CA LEU A 55 -5.13 7.00 10.56
C LEU A 55 -6.40 7.16 11.39
N ASP A 56 -7.34 6.24 11.25
CA ASP A 56 -8.67 6.34 11.88
C ASP A 56 -8.74 5.60 13.22
N GLU A 57 -7.85 4.64 13.47
CA GLU A 57 -7.87 3.83 14.71
C GLU A 57 -6.58 3.92 15.51
N GLN A 58 -5.45 3.50 14.95
CA GLN A 58 -4.23 3.29 15.73
C GLN A 58 -3.56 4.61 16.17
N LEU A 59 -3.45 5.57 15.25
CA LEU A 59 -2.87 6.89 15.56
C LEU A 59 -3.74 7.68 16.55
N PRO A 60 -5.09 7.76 16.40
CA PRO A 60 -5.94 8.34 17.43
C PRO A 60 -5.81 7.67 18.79
N LYS A 61 -5.77 6.32 18.84
CA LYS A 61 -5.50 5.58 20.09
C LYS A 61 -4.18 6.03 20.72
N LEU A 62 -3.11 6.12 19.93
CA LEU A 62 -1.81 6.56 20.43
C LEU A 62 -1.85 7.98 21.02
N MET A 63 -2.68 8.87 20.46
CA MET A 63 -2.83 10.26 20.89
C MET A 63 -3.74 10.45 22.11
N ASP A 64 -4.69 9.55 22.36
CA ASP A 64 -5.73 9.72 23.41
C ASP A 64 -5.18 9.58 24.85
N GLY A 65 -3.89 9.23 25.00
CA GLY A 65 -3.14 9.35 26.27
C GLY A 65 -3.59 8.42 27.40
N GLN A 66 -4.57 7.54 27.17
CA GLN A 66 -5.14 6.63 28.16
C GLN A 66 -4.32 5.35 28.38
N PHE A 67 -3.20 5.17 27.68
CA PHE A 67 -2.43 3.93 27.66
C PHE A 67 -1.34 3.89 28.74
N LYS A 68 -1.30 2.82 29.54
CA LYS A 68 -0.19 2.51 30.46
C LYS A 68 0.90 1.74 29.68
N GLY A 69 2.15 1.81 30.13
CA GLY A 69 3.36 1.47 29.35
C GLY A 69 3.34 0.15 28.54
N SER A 70 2.83 -0.96 29.07
CA SER A 70 2.77 -2.24 28.33
C SER A 70 1.83 -2.18 27.12
N THR A 71 0.72 -1.44 27.22
CA THR A 71 -0.28 -1.31 26.16
C THR A 71 0.18 -0.39 25.02
N ILE A 72 1.11 0.54 25.29
CA ILE A 72 1.73 1.35 24.24
C ILE A 72 2.63 0.49 23.36
N ASN A 73 3.44 -0.39 23.97
CA ASN A 73 4.34 -1.27 23.22
C ASN A 73 3.55 -2.22 22.32
N GLU A 74 2.46 -2.80 22.82
CA GLU A 74 1.55 -3.65 22.02
C GLU A 74 0.97 -2.88 20.82
N LEU A 75 0.47 -1.66 21.04
CA LEU A 75 -0.05 -0.83 19.95
C LEU A 75 1.03 -0.48 18.91
N LEU A 76 2.27 -0.23 19.34
CA LEU A 76 3.39 0.02 18.41
C LEU A 76 3.72 -1.22 17.56
N LEU A 77 3.65 -2.42 18.14
CA LEU A 77 3.83 -3.66 17.39
C LEU A 77 2.70 -3.87 16.37
N GLU A 78 1.45 -3.59 16.75
CA GLU A 78 0.31 -3.64 15.81
C GLU A 78 0.44 -2.63 14.66
N ILE A 79 0.93 -1.42 14.94
CA ILE A 79 1.24 -0.43 13.90
C ILE A 79 2.38 -0.93 13.00
N GLY A 80 3.40 -1.57 13.59
CA GLY A 80 4.49 -2.17 12.84
C GLY A 80 4.02 -3.23 11.84
N GLU A 81 3.06 -4.07 12.23
CA GLU A 81 2.46 -5.05 11.32
C GLU A 81 1.67 -4.40 10.17
N GLU A 82 0.93 -3.31 10.44
CA GLU A 82 0.27 -2.55 9.37
C GLU A 82 1.28 -1.93 8.40
N PHE A 83 2.39 -1.39 8.91
CA PHE A 83 3.45 -0.86 8.05
C PHE A 83 4.15 -1.96 7.25
N ARG A 84 4.30 -3.16 7.80
CA ARG A 84 4.80 -4.32 7.06
C ARG A 84 3.87 -4.68 5.90
N HIS A 85 2.55 -4.66 6.10
CA HIS A 85 1.56 -4.88 5.03
C HIS A 85 1.63 -3.79 3.97
N ILE A 86 1.70 -2.51 4.38
CA ILE A 86 1.86 -1.39 3.43
C ILE A 86 3.11 -1.58 2.57
N LEU A 87 4.26 -1.89 3.19
CA LEU A 87 5.50 -2.14 2.46
C LEU A 87 5.40 -3.33 1.50
N TYR A 88 4.70 -4.39 1.89
CA TYR A 88 4.46 -5.54 1.02
C TYR A 88 3.63 -5.14 -0.21
N HIS A 89 2.49 -4.48 -0.02
CA HIS A 89 1.63 -4.06 -1.14
C HIS A 89 2.23 -2.92 -1.98
N MET A 90 3.17 -2.12 -1.44
CA MET A 90 3.95 -1.18 -2.25
C MET A 90 4.97 -1.87 -3.16
N LYS A 91 5.52 -3.01 -2.71
CA LYS A 91 6.51 -3.82 -3.44
C LYS A 91 5.90 -4.70 -4.53
N ASP A 92 4.63 -5.03 -4.38
CA ASP A 92 3.93 -6.00 -5.21
C ASP A 92 3.81 -5.58 -6.68
N PRO A 93 3.42 -4.34 -7.04
CA PRO A 93 3.36 -3.93 -8.44
C PRO A 93 4.75 -3.67 -9.05
N GLU A 94 5.03 -4.26 -10.22
CA GLU A 94 6.25 -4.03 -11.00
C GLU A 94 6.44 -2.54 -11.33
N PHE A 95 5.33 -1.82 -11.48
CA PHE A 95 5.34 -0.38 -11.74
C PHE A 95 6.09 0.41 -10.65
N PHE A 96 6.06 -0.05 -9.40
CA PHE A 96 6.74 0.58 -8.27
C PHE A 96 8.07 -0.07 -7.88
N ARG A 97 8.59 -1.02 -8.68
CA ARG A 97 9.87 -1.68 -8.38
C ARG A 97 11.01 -0.70 -8.14
N TYR A 98 10.99 0.47 -8.79
CA TYR A 98 11.96 1.55 -8.59
C TYR A 98 12.04 2.09 -7.15
N LEU A 99 11.04 1.87 -6.30
CA LEU A 99 11.05 2.28 -4.90
C LEU A 99 11.98 1.41 -4.03
N HIS A 100 12.40 0.24 -4.54
CA HIS A 100 13.13 -0.77 -3.78
C HIS A 100 14.39 -1.27 -4.48
N ASP A 101 14.62 -0.86 -5.72
CA ASP A 101 15.85 -1.11 -6.46
C ASP A 101 16.91 -0.05 -6.07
N GLU A 102 17.67 -0.27 -5.00
CA GLU A 102 18.78 0.60 -4.55
C GLU A 102 19.99 0.59 -5.52
N SER A 103 19.83 0.11 -6.77
CA SER A 103 20.93 -0.27 -7.67
C SER A 103 21.20 0.69 -8.84
N LYS A 104 20.75 1.96 -8.78
CA LYS A 104 21.02 2.95 -9.87
C LYS A 104 21.68 4.27 -9.45
N GLU A 105 22.35 4.33 -8.30
CA GLU A 105 23.27 5.43 -7.96
C GLU A 105 24.63 4.92 -7.42
N LYS A 106 25.29 4.07 -8.21
CA LYS A 106 26.76 4.11 -8.29
C LYS A 106 27.12 4.47 -9.73
N ILE A 107 26.88 5.72 -10.10
CA ILE A 107 27.52 6.29 -11.28
C ILE A 107 29.01 6.36 -10.97
N GLU A 108 29.78 5.74 -11.84
CA GLU A 108 31.22 5.57 -11.82
C GLU A 108 31.94 6.89 -11.51
N GLU A 109 32.68 6.92 -10.39
CA GLU A 109 33.80 7.86 -10.26
C GLU A 109 34.92 7.34 -11.18
N HIS A 110 35.10 8.01 -12.31
CA HIS A 110 36.33 7.97 -13.11
C HIS A 110 37.26 9.11 -12.67
#